data_AF-A0AAW4CBT7-F1
#
_entry.id   AF-A0AAW4CBT7-F1
#
_cell.length_a   1.000
_cell.length_b   1.000
_cell.length_c   1.000
_cell.angle_alpha   90.00
_cell.angle_beta   90.00
_cell.angle_gamma   90.00
#
_symmetry.space_group_name_H-M   'P 1'
#
loop_
_entity.id
_entity.type
_entity.pdbx_description
1 polymer ?
#
loop_
_entity_poly.entity_id
_entity_poly.type
_entity_poly.pdbx_seq_one_letter_code
_entity_poly.pdbx_strand_id
1 'polypeptide(L)'
;IALDASERGMKVALVEMQDFAQGTSSRSTKLVHGGLRYLKQFQIGVVAETGKERAIVYENGPHVTTPEWMLLPMHKGGTFGKFSTS
;
A
#
# COMPACT_ATOMS: atom_id res chain seq x y z
N ILE A 1 -8.01 7.44 -9.81
CA ILE A 1 -9.08 8.45 -10.07
C ILE A 1 -9.17 8.77 -11.56
N ALA A 2 -8.21 9.48 -12.16
CA ALA A 2 -8.33 9.87 -13.58
C ALA A 2 -8.47 8.69 -14.54
N LEU A 3 -7.70 7.62 -14.34
CA LEU A 3 -7.81 6.37 -15.11
C LEU A 3 -9.23 5.77 -15.02
N ASP A 4 -9.69 5.45 -13.81
CA ASP A 4 -11.04 4.91 -13.55
C ASP A 4 -12.16 5.78 -14.16
N ALA A 5 -12.09 7.10 -14.02
CA ALA A 5 -13.08 8.00 -14.62
C ALA A 5 -13.04 7.99 -16.17
N SER A 6 -11.85 7.91 -16.76
CA SER A 6 -11.68 7.82 -18.22
C SER A 6 -12.19 6.49 -18.78
N GLU A 7 -11.95 5.37 -18.07
CA GLU A 7 -12.43 4.04 -18.43
C GLU A 7 -13.96 3.95 -18.36
N ARG A 8 -14.60 4.73 -17.48
CA ARG A 8 -16.05 4.87 -17.39
C ARG A 8 -16.66 5.82 -18.43
N GLY A 9 -15.87 6.32 -19.39
CA GLY A 9 -16.35 7.14 -20.52
C GLY A 9 -16.62 8.61 -20.18
N MET A 10 -16.13 9.10 -19.03
CA MET A 10 -16.27 10.52 -18.67
C MET A 10 -15.27 11.39 -19.44
N LYS A 11 -15.62 12.66 -19.67
CA LYS A 11 -14.64 13.67 -20.12
C LYS A 11 -13.81 14.12 -18.92
N VAL A 12 -12.52 13.79 -18.90
CA VAL A 12 -11.62 14.01 -17.76
C VAL A 12 -10.47 14.93 -18.15
N ALA A 13 -10.13 15.86 -17.25
CA ALA A 13 -8.88 16.63 -17.30
C ALA A 13 -8.16 16.48 -15.95
N LEU A 14 -6.85 16.26 -15.98
CA LEU A 14 -5.99 16.22 -14.80
C LEU A 14 -5.01 17.40 -14.90
N VAL A 15 -4.93 18.20 -13.85
CA VAL A 15 -4.01 19.35 -13.75
C VAL A 15 -3.06 19.09 -12.59
N GLU A 16 -1.76 19.18 -12.86
CA GLU A 16 -0.68 19.06 -11.88
C GLU A 16 0.10 20.38 -11.85
N MET A 17 0.42 20.87 -10.65
CA MET A 17 1.16 22.12 -10.49
C MET A 17 2.65 21.94 -10.83
N GLN A 18 3.17 20.75 -10.56
CA GLN A 18 4.56 20.38 -10.77
C GLN A 18 4.68 19.34 -11.90
N ASP A 19 5.57 18.36 -11.73
CA ASP A 19 5.64 17.17 -12.57
C ASP A 19 4.86 16.00 -11.93
N PHE A 20 4.50 15.01 -12.74
CA PHE A 20 3.79 13.83 -12.28
C PHE A 20 4.54 13.11 -11.16
N ALA A 21 3.83 12.81 -10.07
CA ALA A 21 4.35 12.16 -8.87
C ALA A 21 5.44 12.94 -8.09
N GLN A 22 5.75 14.21 -8.43
CA GLN A 22 6.80 15.01 -7.76
C GLN A 22 6.56 15.22 -6.25
N GLY A 23 5.31 15.16 -5.80
CA GLY A 23 4.92 15.24 -4.40
C GLY A 23 5.24 13.99 -3.57
N THR A 24 4.38 13.69 -2.58
CA THR A 24 4.57 12.56 -1.65
C THR A 24 4.68 11.20 -2.34
N SER A 25 4.06 11.03 -3.50
CA SER A 25 4.08 9.78 -4.27
C SER A 25 5.49 9.30 -4.63
N SER A 26 6.44 10.21 -4.92
CA SER A 26 7.85 9.88 -5.17
C SER A 26 8.69 9.68 -3.90
N ARG A 27 8.17 10.13 -2.75
CA ARG A 27 8.88 10.20 -1.45
C ARG A 27 8.43 9.14 -0.45
N SER A 28 7.83 8.05 -0.93
CA SER A 28 7.47 6.89 -0.12
C SER A 28 8.68 5.98 0.15
N THR A 29 8.48 5.00 1.02
CA THR A 29 9.39 3.85 1.24
C THR A 29 9.48 2.91 0.03
N LYS A 30 8.64 3.13 -0.99
CA LYS A 30 8.56 2.32 -2.22
C LYS A 30 8.21 0.85 -1.94
N LEU A 31 7.38 0.63 -0.90
CA LEU A 31 6.87 -0.68 -0.52
C LEU A 31 5.35 -0.63 -0.39
N VAL A 32 4.67 -1.58 -1.03
CA VAL A 32 3.24 -1.83 -0.82
C VAL A 32 3.10 -2.84 0.31
N HIS A 33 2.78 -2.37 1.52
CA HIS A 33 2.71 -3.21 2.71
C HIS A 33 1.35 -3.12 3.41
N GLY A 34 0.88 -4.24 3.98
CA GLY A 34 -0.43 -4.35 4.65
C GLY A 34 -0.53 -3.64 6.01
N GLY A 35 0.45 -2.81 6.38
CA GLY A 35 0.40 -2.04 7.62
C GLY A 35 0.29 -2.87 8.91
N LEU A 36 1.14 -3.90 9.09
CA LEU A 36 1.16 -4.79 10.28
C LEU A 36 1.06 -4.05 11.63
N ARG A 37 1.63 -2.84 11.73
CA ARG A 37 1.54 -1.98 12.92
C ARG A 37 0.10 -1.65 13.33
N TYR A 38 -0.82 -1.54 12.39
CA TYR A 38 -2.20 -1.15 12.63
C TYR A 38 -3.04 -2.26 13.26
N LEU A 39 -2.63 -3.53 13.14
CA LEU A 39 -3.26 -4.63 13.87
C LEU A 39 -3.23 -4.42 15.39
N LYS A 40 -2.14 -3.83 15.91
CA LYS A 40 -2.02 -3.50 17.33
C LYS A 40 -3.07 -2.47 17.79
N GLN A 41 -3.52 -1.62 16.89
CA GLN A 41 -4.56 -0.62 17.15
C GLN A 41 -5.97 -1.16 16.87
N PHE A 42 -6.11 -2.48 16.68
CA PHE A 42 -7.37 -3.15 16.32
C PHE A 42 -8.00 -2.64 15.02
N GLN A 43 -7.20 -2.06 14.12
CA GLN A 43 -7.67 -1.60 12.80
C GLN A 43 -7.66 -2.76 11.79
N ILE A 44 -8.42 -3.81 12.09
CA ILE A 44 -8.45 -5.05 11.30
C ILE A 44 -8.96 -4.79 9.88
N GLY A 45 -9.98 -3.95 9.72
CA GLY A 45 -10.55 -3.62 8.41
C GLY A 45 -9.51 -3.03 7.45
N VAL A 46 -8.72 -2.07 7.93
CA VAL A 46 -7.66 -1.42 7.13
C VAL A 46 -6.59 -2.42 6.69
N VAL A 47 -6.16 -3.30 7.60
CA VAL A 47 -5.15 -4.32 7.29
C VAL A 47 -5.68 -5.34 6.29
N ALA A 48 -6.94 -5.75 6.42
CA ALA A 48 -7.58 -6.66 5.48
C ALA A 48 -7.75 -6.05 4.08
N GLU A 49 -8.17 -4.79 4.01
CA GLU A 49 -8.30 -4.05 2.74
C GLU A 49 -6.94 -3.88 2.06
N THR A 50 -5.95 -3.37 2.78
CA THR A 50 -4.60 -3.16 2.24
C THR A 50 -3.95 -4.48 1.81
N GLY A 51 -4.23 -5.58 2.53
CA GLY A 51 -3.79 -6.92 2.17
C GLY A 51 -4.37 -7.42 0.84
N LYS A 52 -5.67 -7.16 0.58
CA LYS A 52 -6.32 -7.49 -0.69
C LYS A 52 -5.82 -6.62 -1.83
N GLU A 53 -5.73 -5.31 -1.61
CA GLU A 53 -5.25 -4.36 -2.61
C GLU A 53 -3.82 -4.66 -3.06
N ARG A 54 -2.96 -5.18 -2.19
CA ARG A 54 -1.61 -5.61 -2.58
C ARG A 54 -1.62 -6.65 -3.70
N ALA A 55 -2.54 -7.60 -3.67
CA ALA A 55 -2.67 -8.61 -4.73
C ALA A 55 -3.16 -7.98 -6.04
N ILE A 56 -4.19 -7.12 -5.95
CA ILE A 56 -4.75 -6.39 -7.10
C ILE A 56 -3.69 -5.51 -7.78
N VAL A 57 -2.89 -4.78 -6.99
CA VAL A 57 -1.80 -3.94 -7.52
C VAL A 57 -0.73 -4.78 -8.21
N TYR A 58 -0.40 -5.96 -7.66
CA TYR A 58 0.54 -6.89 -8.30
C TYR A 58 0.01 -7.42 -9.65
N GLU A 59 -1.29 -7.74 -9.72
CA GLU A 59 -1.94 -8.19 -10.96
C GLU A 59 -2.01 -7.07 -12.02
N ASN A 60 -2.29 -5.83 -11.60
CA ASN A 60 -2.38 -4.68 -12.49
C ASN A 60 -1.03 -4.19 -13.00
N GLY A 61 0.03 -4.32 -12.19
CA GLY A 61 1.35 -3.74 -12.46
C GLY A 61 2.52 -4.70 -12.22
N PRO A 62 2.54 -5.92 -12.77
CA PRO A 62 3.57 -6.92 -12.47
C PRO A 62 4.98 -6.48 -12.93
N HIS A 63 5.06 -5.52 -13.85
CA HIS A 63 6.32 -4.95 -14.35
C HIS A 63 6.92 -3.86 -13.43
N VAL A 64 6.15 -3.36 -12.45
CA VAL A 64 6.60 -2.36 -11.46
C VAL A 64 6.57 -2.86 -10.02
N THR A 65 6.04 -4.07 -9.79
CA THR A 65 5.96 -4.68 -8.45
C THR A 65 6.65 -6.03 -8.39
N THR A 66 7.36 -6.28 -7.29
CA THR A 66 7.99 -7.57 -7.02
C THR A 66 7.65 -8.01 -5.59
N PRO A 67 7.27 -9.28 -5.36
CA PRO A 67 6.99 -9.77 -4.01
C PRO A 67 8.28 -9.87 -3.20
N GLU A 68 8.30 -9.22 -2.04
CA GLU A 68 9.46 -9.21 -1.14
C GLU A 68 9.09 -9.72 0.26
N TRP A 69 9.97 -10.51 0.86
CA TRP A 69 9.80 -11.05 2.20
C TRP A 69 10.35 -10.09 3.25
N MET A 70 9.55 -9.77 4.26
CA MET A 70 9.96 -8.92 5.38
C MET A 70 10.37 -9.75 6.58
N LEU A 71 11.58 -9.50 7.11
CA LEU A 71 12.02 -10.06 8.38
C LEU A 71 11.62 -9.13 9.53
N LEU A 72 10.90 -9.66 10.52
CA LEU A 72 10.51 -8.91 11.72
C LEU A 72 11.14 -9.54 12.97
N PRO A 73 12.21 -8.96 13.53
CA PRO A 73 12.86 -9.51 14.71
C PRO A 73 11.99 -9.31 15.97
N MET A 74 11.82 -10.38 16.75
CA MET A 74 11.10 -10.34 18.02
C MET A 74 12.08 -10.16 19.18
N HIS A 75 11.84 -9.16 20.03
CA HIS A 75 12.65 -8.88 21.22
C HIS A 75 11.84 -9.05 22.51
N LYS A 76 12.49 -9.50 23.58
CA LYS A 76 11.88 -9.58 24.92
C LYS A 76 11.54 -8.15 25.40
N GLY A 77 10.27 -7.90 25.74
CA GLY A 77 9.78 -6.55 26.03
C GLY A 77 9.45 -5.70 24.79
N GLY A 78 9.54 -6.28 23.59
CA GLY A 78 9.22 -5.63 22.33
C GLY A 78 7.73 -5.34 22.14
N THR A 79 7.45 -4.45 21.19
CA THR A 79 6.09 -3.94 20.92
C THR A 79 5.19 -4.95 20.18
N PHE A 80 5.81 -5.89 19.46
CA PHE A 80 5.17 -6.88 18.60
C PHE A 80 5.42 -8.30 19.15
N GLY A 81 4.33 -9.00 19.47
CA GLY A 81 4.29 -10.41 19.86
C GLY A 81 3.71 -11.31 18.76
N LYS A 82 3.73 -12.64 18.97
CA LYS A 82 3.26 -13.65 17.99
C LYS A 82 1.83 -13.43 17.48
N PHE A 83 0.97 -12.82 18.28
CA PHE A 83 -0.44 -12.54 17.93
C PHE A 83 -0.66 -11.18 17.25
N SER A 84 0.37 -10.35 17.14
CA SER A 84 0.32 -9.00 16.52
C SER A 84 1.09 -8.92 15.21
N THR A 85 1.64 -10.04 14.76
CA THR A 85 2.45 -10.19 13.54
C THR A 85 1.88 -11.41 12.82
N SER A 86 1.23 -11.17 11.68
CA SER A 86 0.60 -12.24 10.88
C SER A 86 1.63 -13.15 10.24
#